data_AF-A0A7J4TSM5-F1
#
_entry.id   AF-A0A7J4TSM5-F1
#
_cell.length_a   1.000
_cell.length_b   1.000
_cell.length_c   1.000
_cell.angle_alpha   90.00
_cell.angle_beta   90.00
_cell.angle_gamma   90.00
#
_symmetry.space_group_name_H-M   'P 1'
#
loop_
_entity.id
_entity.type
_entity.pdbx_description
1 polymer ?
#
loop_
_entity_poly.entity_id
_entity_poly.type
_entity_poly.pdbx_seq_one_letter_code
_entity_poly.pdbx_strand_id
1 'polypeptide(L)'
;FKIYRGSASFGAASGREQRTTGSDAIRDDIDQIVPEGVESTVPYKGPVADIIHQCVGGLRSGMSYCGALTISEMQKNATFMRQTSAGWRESNPHDINVL
;
A
#
# COMPACT_ATOMS: atom_id res chain seq x y z
N PHE A 1 6.90 15.60 -3.53
CA PHE A 1 7.08 14.16 -3.23
C PHE A 1 7.24 13.96 -1.73
N LYS A 2 7.02 12.76 -1.22
CA LYS A 2 7.24 12.36 0.17
C LYS A 2 8.09 11.08 0.21
N ILE A 3 8.98 10.96 1.18
CA ILE A 3 9.77 9.75 1.37
C ILE A 3 8.85 8.63 1.89
N TYR A 4 8.94 7.46 1.27
CA TYR A 4 8.27 6.24 1.68
C TYR A 4 9.35 5.20 2.01
N ARG A 5 9.31 4.66 3.23
CA ARG A 5 10.27 3.65 3.69
C ARG A 5 9.51 2.43 4.17
N GLY A 6 9.89 1.25 3.69
CA GLY A 6 9.51 0.00 4.33
C GLY A 6 10.01 -0.04 5.77
N SER A 7 9.26 -0.63 6.68
CA SER A 7 9.63 -0.70 8.11
C SER A 7 10.98 -1.40 8.36
N ALA A 8 11.34 -2.35 7.48
CA ALA A 8 12.60 -3.08 7.48
C ALA A 8 13.63 -2.53 6.47
N SER A 9 13.47 -1.29 6.00
CA SER A 9 14.51 -0.65 5.18
C SER A 9 15.70 -0.27 6.05
N PHE A 10 16.87 -0.12 5.42
CA PHE A 10 18.10 0.27 6.11
C PHE A 10 17.90 1.55 6.95
N GLY A 11 17.38 2.63 6.36
CA GLY A 11 17.16 3.89 7.06
C GLY A 11 16.07 3.81 8.14
N ALA A 12 15.11 2.89 8.02
CA ALA A 12 14.10 2.65 9.05
C ALA A 12 14.65 1.79 10.21
N ALA A 13 15.51 0.81 9.92
CA ALA A 13 16.17 -0.03 10.90
C ALA A 13 17.21 0.78 11.71
N SER A 14 18.16 1.42 11.04
CA SER A 14 19.19 2.24 11.70
C SER A 14 18.59 3.40 12.48
N GLY A 15 17.54 4.04 11.96
CA GLY A 15 16.84 5.11 12.68
C GLY A 15 16.04 4.62 13.89
N ARG A 16 15.58 3.36 13.91
CA ARG A 16 14.97 2.75 15.12
C ARG A 16 16.05 2.49 16.16
N GLU A 17 17.13 1.85 15.76
CA GLU A 17 18.26 1.50 16.62
C GLU A 17 18.82 2.73 17.33
N GLN A 18 19.16 3.79 16.58
CA GLN A 18 19.63 5.06 17.15
C GLN A 18 18.70 5.63 18.23
N ARG A 19 17.37 5.59 18.00
CA ARG A 19 16.40 6.10 18.98
C ARG A 19 16.32 5.24 20.24
N THR A 20 16.56 3.93 20.13
CA THR A 20 16.51 3.01 21.27
C THR A 20 17.81 2.96 22.06
N THR A 21 18.98 3.06 21.42
CA THR A 21 20.28 2.88 22.08
C THR A 21 20.98 4.21 22.38
N GLY A 22 20.59 5.31 21.73
CA GLY A 22 21.20 6.64 21.93
C GLY A 22 22.66 6.74 21.47
N SER A 23 23.19 5.70 20.82
CA SER A 23 24.56 5.65 20.33
C SER A 23 24.63 5.97 18.84
N ASP A 24 25.58 6.83 18.45
CA ASP A 24 25.98 7.03 17.04
C ASP A 24 26.79 5.85 16.47
N ALA A 25 26.78 4.71 17.17
CA ALA A 25 27.55 3.50 16.85
C ALA A 25 27.02 2.74 15.63
N ILE A 26 26.41 3.42 14.66
CA ILE A 26 25.97 2.83 13.39
C ILE A 26 27.16 2.23 12.64
N ARG A 27 28.40 2.68 12.86
CA ARG A 27 29.52 2.35 11.97
C ARG A 27 30.05 0.92 12.06
N ASP A 28 29.91 0.22 13.18
CA ASP A 28 30.57 -1.08 13.36
C ASP A 28 29.69 -2.29 12.95
N ASP A 29 28.37 -2.10 12.75
CA ASP A 29 27.42 -3.20 12.48
C ASP A 29 26.59 -3.03 11.19
N ILE A 30 26.99 -2.12 10.31
CA ILE A 30 26.34 -1.88 8.99
C ILE A 30 26.25 -3.16 8.17
N ASP A 31 27.27 -4.01 8.25
CA ASP A 31 27.34 -5.27 7.51
C ASP A 31 26.40 -6.36 8.07
N GLN A 32 25.86 -6.20 9.28
CA GLN A 32 24.89 -7.14 9.87
C GLN A 32 23.43 -6.83 9.51
N ILE A 33 23.13 -5.61 9.03
CA ILE A 33 21.77 -5.23 8.68
C ILE A 33 21.47 -5.66 7.25
N VAL A 34 20.76 -6.78 7.08
CA VAL A 34 20.18 -7.19 5.80
C VAL A 34 18.81 -6.55 5.65
N PRO A 35 18.64 -5.50 4.81
CA PRO A 35 17.35 -4.82 4.68
C PRO A 35 16.38 -5.64 3.83
N GLU A 36 15.22 -5.95 4.39
CA GLU A 36 14.08 -6.53 3.65
C GLU A 36 13.17 -5.47 3.04
N GLY A 37 13.27 -4.23 3.54
CA GLY A 37 12.46 -3.10 3.09
C GLY A 37 13.16 -2.21 2.06
N VAL A 38 12.39 -1.71 1.11
CA VAL A 38 12.85 -0.74 0.09
C VAL A 38 12.48 0.69 0.52
N GLU A 39 13.31 1.64 0.13
CA GLU A 39 13.03 3.08 0.25
C GLU A 39 12.74 3.67 -1.12
N SER A 40 11.76 4.56 -1.19
CA SER A 40 11.40 5.25 -2.42
C SER A 40 10.77 6.60 -2.10
N THR A 41 10.36 7.32 -3.14
CA THR A 41 9.57 8.54 -3.01
C THR A 41 8.22 8.35 -3.68
N VAL A 42 7.18 8.91 -3.06
CA VAL A 42 5.82 8.91 -3.60
C VAL A 42 5.37 10.34 -3.90
N PRO A 43 4.56 10.57 -4.94
CA PRO A 43 3.95 11.88 -5.19
C PRO A 43 3.15 12.36 -3.98
N TYR A 44 3.09 13.68 -3.77
CA TYR A 44 2.19 14.23 -2.77
C TYR A 44 0.75 14.13 -3.29
N LYS A 45 -0.13 13.52 -2.49
CA LYS A 45 -1.52 13.22 -2.87
C LYS A 45 -2.56 14.18 -2.27
N GLY A 46 -2.14 15.28 -1.65
CA GLY A 46 -3.08 16.22 -1.01
C GLY A 46 -3.51 15.82 0.41
N PRO A 47 -4.64 16.35 0.88
CA PRO A 47 -5.26 16.00 2.16
C PRO A 47 -5.65 14.52 2.24
N VAL A 48 -5.55 13.94 3.44
CA VAL A 48 -5.92 12.52 3.66
C VAL A 48 -7.42 12.27 3.50
N ALA A 49 -8.25 13.28 3.79
CA ALA A 49 -9.71 13.18 3.70
C ALA A 49 -10.16 12.82 2.28
N ASP A 50 -9.54 13.40 1.25
CA ASP A 50 -9.88 13.16 -0.16
C ASP A 50 -9.58 11.70 -0.56
N ILE A 51 -8.45 11.17 -0.09
CA ILE A 51 -8.06 9.76 -0.33
C ILE A 51 -9.06 8.82 0.35
N ILE A 52 -9.39 9.08 1.62
CA ILE A 52 -10.36 8.27 2.37
C ILE A 52 -11.73 8.29 1.69
N HIS A 53 -12.19 9.46 1.22
CA HIS A 53 -13.44 9.59 0.51
C HIS A 53 -13.50 8.69 -0.73
N GLN A 54 -12.44 8.69 -1.55
CA GLN A 54 -12.34 7.81 -2.73
C GLN A 54 -12.30 6.32 -2.34
N CYS A 55 -11.54 5.93 -1.31
CA CYS A 55 -11.49 4.55 -0.82
C CYS A 55 -12.87 4.06 -0.34
N VAL A 56 -13.60 4.90 0.41
CA VAL A 56 -14.95 4.58 0.88
C VAL A 56 -15.93 4.51 -0.29
N GLY A 57 -15.82 5.38 -1.29
CA GLY A 57 -16.62 5.33 -2.52
C GLY A 57 -16.45 4.00 -3.25
N GLY A 58 -15.20 3.58 -3.49
CA GLY A 58 -14.89 2.29 -4.11
C GLY A 58 -15.42 1.09 -3.31
N LEU A 59 -15.24 1.10 -1.98
CA LEU A 59 -15.75 0.05 -1.10
C LEU A 59 -17.28 -0.06 -1.19
N ARG A 60 -18.00 1.06 -1.11
CA ARG A 60 -19.48 1.07 -1.21
C ARG A 60 -19.97 0.56 -2.57
N SER A 61 -19.30 0.95 -3.65
CA SER A 61 -19.60 0.41 -4.98
C SER A 61 -19.43 -1.11 -5.00
N GLY A 62 -18.30 -1.63 -4.49
CA GLY A 62 -18.05 -3.07 -4.36
C GLY A 62 -19.11 -3.80 -3.53
N MET A 63 -19.49 -3.24 -2.37
CA MET A 63 -20.55 -3.80 -1.51
C MET A 63 -21.88 -3.94 -2.25
N SER A 64 -22.23 -2.97 -3.10
CA SER A 64 -23.47 -3.02 -3.89
C SER A 64 -23.47 -4.17 -4.90
N TYR A 65 -22.35 -4.45 -5.57
CA TYR A 65 -22.21 -5.59 -6.47
C TYR A 65 -22.31 -6.94 -5.75
N CYS A 66 -21.92 -7.00 -4.48
CA CYS A 66 -22.07 -8.18 -3.63
C CYS A 66 -23.45 -8.26 -2.93
N GLY A 67 -24.37 -7.33 -3.20
CA GLY A 67 -25.68 -7.27 -2.55
C GLY A 67 -25.59 -7.12 -1.02
N ALA A 68 -24.66 -6.30 -0.53
CA ALA A 68 -24.38 -6.14 0.89
C ALA A 68 -24.58 -4.69 1.38
N LEU A 69 -25.22 -4.54 2.54
CA LEU A 69 -25.39 -3.27 3.25
C LEU A 69 -24.31 -3.06 4.32
N THR A 70 -23.64 -4.13 4.76
CA THR A 70 -22.55 -4.08 5.74
C THR A 70 -21.30 -4.79 5.25
N ILE A 71 -20.14 -4.45 5.83
CA ILE A 71 -18.88 -5.14 5.52
C ILE A 71 -18.96 -6.64 5.85
N SER A 72 -19.66 -7.00 6.95
CA SER A 72 -19.85 -8.41 7.32
C SER A 72 -20.70 -9.17 6.31
N GLU A 73 -21.75 -8.54 5.77
CA GLU A 73 -22.54 -9.13 4.68
C GLU A 73 -21.70 -9.27 3.41
N MET A 74 -20.90 -8.27 3.05
CA MET A 74 -20.02 -8.36 1.88
C MET A 74 -19.05 -9.53 2.02
N GLN A 75 -18.43 -9.70 3.18
CA GLN A 75 -17.51 -10.82 3.45
C GLN A 75 -18.19 -12.19 3.36
N LYS A 76 -19.49 -12.28 3.67
CA LYS A 76 -20.28 -13.52 3.55
C LYS A 76 -20.80 -13.78 2.14
N ASN A 77 -21.20 -12.73 1.43
CA ASN A 77 -21.87 -12.83 0.13
C ASN A 77 -20.87 -12.86 -1.04
N ALA A 78 -19.71 -12.23 -0.89
CA ALA A 78 -18.73 -12.10 -1.97
C ALA A 78 -18.23 -13.47 -2.43
N THR A 79 -18.30 -13.70 -3.73
CA THR A 79 -17.70 -14.87 -4.38
C THR A 79 -16.59 -14.40 -5.29
N PHE A 80 -15.45 -15.09 -5.24
CA PHE A 80 -14.28 -14.76 -6.05
C PHE A 80 -14.11 -15.77 -7.18
N MET A 81 -13.61 -15.27 -8.31
CA MET A 81 -13.28 -16.09 -9.47
C MET A 81 -11.81 -15.91 -9.80
N ARG A 82 -11.15 -17.01 -10.22
CA ARG A 82 -9.76 -16.93 -10.68
C ARG A 82 -9.73 -16.29 -12.07
N GLN A 83 -8.80 -15.35 -12.24
CA GLN A 83 -8.61 -14.63 -13.48
C GLN A 83 -7.25 -14.98 -14.11
N THR A 84 -7.19 -15.01 -15.43
CA THR A 84 -5.93 -15.13 -16.18
C THR A 84 -5.23 -13.78 -16.25
N SER A 85 -3.95 -13.76 -16.67
CA SER A 85 -3.24 -12.51 -16.93
C SER A 85 -3.89 -11.68 -18.03
N ALA A 86 -4.49 -12.32 -19.04
CA ALA A 86 -5.25 -11.64 -20.10
C ALA A 86 -6.50 -10.96 -19.53
N GLY A 87 -7.29 -11.65 -18.70
CA GLY A 87 -8.45 -11.03 -18.05
C GLY A 87 -8.06 -9.88 -17.13
N TRP A 88 -6.89 -9.94 -16.47
CA TRP A 88 -6.39 -8.81 -15.66
C TRP A 88 -6.09 -7.57 -16.49
N ARG A 89 -5.52 -7.75 -17.69
CA ARG A 89 -5.33 -6.64 -18.62
C ARG A 89 -6.67 -6.06 -19.08
N GLU A 90 -7.64 -6.92 -19.37
CA GLU A 90 -9.00 -6.54 -19.78
C GLU A 90 -9.74 -5.75 -18.69
N SER A 91 -9.49 -6.04 -17.40
CA SER A 91 -10.14 -5.33 -16.29
C SER A 91 -9.63 -3.89 -16.09
N ASN A 92 -8.45 -3.55 -16.61
CA ASN A 92 -7.91 -2.20 -16.54
C ASN A 92 -8.36 -1.39 -17.76
N PRO A 93 -8.37 -0.05 -17.72
CA PRO A 93 -8.58 0.75 -18.92
C PRO A 93 -7.58 0.35 -20.02
N HIS A 94 -8.08 -0.09 -21.18
CA HIS A 94 -7.29 -0.49 -22.33
C HIS A 94 -7.94 -0.02 -23.64
N ASP A 95 -7.16 0.03 -24.72
CA ASP A 95 -7.58 0.42 -26.07
C ASP A 95 -8.23 1.81 -26.19
N ILE A 96 -7.83 2.73 -25.31
CA ILE A 96 -8.27 4.13 -25.32
C ILE A 96 -7.06 5.07 -25.17
N ASN A 97 -7.15 6.25 -25.78
CA ASN A 97 -6.24 7.35 -25.47
C ASN A 97 -6.72 8.01 -24.17
N VAL A 98 -5.95 7.82 -23.10
CA VAL A 98 -6.18 8.50 -21.83
C VAL A 98 -5.89 9.99 -22.04
N LEU A 99 -6.89 10.83 -21.80
CA LEU A 99 -6.79 12.29 -21.87
C LEU A 99 -6.02 12.86 -20.66
#